data_AF-A0A2H1VFF2-F1
#
_entry.id   AF-A0A2H1VFF2-F1
#
_cell.length_a   1.000
_cell.length_b   1.000
_cell.length_c   1.000
_cell.angle_alpha   90.00
_cell.angle_beta   90.00
_cell.angle_gamma   90.00
#
_symmetry.space_group_name_H-M   'P 1'
#
loop_
_entity.id
_entity.type
_entity.pdbx_description
1 polymer ?
#
loop_
_entity_poly.entity_id
_entity_poly.type
_entity_poly.pdbx_seq_one_letter_code
_entity_poly.pdbx_strand_id
1 'polypeptide(L)'
;MLIPTCLIKLCELMLTVACLTLHHYSYDLTDIPTLMLCSGTYVGYVVVLSGEIVGEMLFAPLDLVQDMYFGMLGVALFSVSGGLVLSARVRTSMYPRTGDSNAAILAASLALLNAVFMLFDLSLAYLDSEEYDEEASAVSAAADAYVDAWWSSSGSVLFAACGGFTLHSWKDIPNHNRKSYAQAAAICSLATAALFLIDALIAICSAHKEEGSTRTKCPKSATPC
;
A
#
# COMPACT_ATOMS: atom_id res chain seq x y z
N MET A 1 -5.15 -2.03 -22.64
CA MET A 1 -3.70 -2.07 -22.92
C MET A 1 -2.93 -2.55 -21.68
N LEU A 2 -3.14 -3.81 -21.24
CA LEU A 2 -2.84 -4.26 -19.85
C LEU A 2 -1.37 -4.56 -19.52
N ILE A 3 -0.59 -5.00 -20.51
CA ILE A 3 0.80 -5.45 -20.28
C ILE A 3 1.77 -4.29 -19.96
N PRO A 4 1.72 -3.13 -20.65
CA PRO A 4 2.63 -2.03 -20.34
C PRO A 4 2.38 -1.37 -18.97
N THR A 5 1.12 -1.21 -18.54
CA THR A 5 0.77 -0.60 -17.23
C THR A 5 1.21 -1.48 -16.06
N CYS A 6 0.97 -2.79 -16.15
CA CYS A 6 1.38 -3.75 -15.12
C CYS A 6 2.91 -3.74 -14.90
N LEU A 7 3.70 -3.58 -15.97
CA LEU A 7 5.16 -3.45 -15.87
C LEU A 7 5.59 -2.17 -15.16
N ILE A 8 4.88 -1.06 -15.36
CA ILE A 8 5.14 0.21 -14.67
C ILE A 8 4.87 0.04 -13.17
N LYS A 9 3.70 -0.49 -12.80
CA LYS A 9 3.35 -0.76 -11.40
C LYS A 9 4.31 -1.74 -10.71
N LEU A 10 4.78 -2.76 -11.42
CA LEU A 10 5.83 -3.65 -10.91
C LEU A 10 7.14 -2.90 -10.67
N CYS A 11 7.52 -1.97 -11.54
CA CYS A 11 8.70 -1.12 -11.33
C CYS A 11 8.53 -0.22 -10.11
N GLU A 12 7.35 0.38 -9.91
CA GLU A 12 7.03 1.19 -8.74
C GLU A 12 7.10 0.38 -7.44
N LEU A 13 6.58 -0.84 -7.46
CA LEU A 13 6.65 -1.76 -6.31
C LEU A 13 8.12 -2.09 -6.00
N MET A 14 8.92 -2.41 -7.02
CA MET A 14 10.34 -2.72 -6.83
C MET A 14 11.14 -1.53 -6.29
N LEU A 15 10.87 -0.32 -6.79
CA LEU A 15 11.45 0.91 -6.26
C LEU A 15 11.03 1.17 -4.81
N THR A 16 9.76 0.92 -4.48
CA THR A 16 9.22 1.06 -3.12
C THR A 16 9.89 0.08 -2.15
N VAL A 17 10.06 -1.18 -2.54
CA VAL A 17 10.76 -2.20 -1.73
C VAL A 17 12.24 -1.85 -1.57
N ALA A 18 12.89 -1.33 -2.60
CA ALA A 18 14.26 -0.83 -2.51
C ALA A 18 14.36 0.36 -1.53
N CYS A 19 13.42 1.31 -1.59
CA CYS A 19 13.33 2.42 -0.64
C CYS A 19 13.16 1.93 0.80
N LEU A 20 12.25 0.97 1.04
CA LEU A 20 12.02 0.39 2.35
C LEU A 20 13.29 -0.28 2.91
N THR A 21 13.98 -1.05 2.05
CA THR A 21 15.22 -1.76 2.43
C THR A 21 16.32 -0.76 2.80
N LEU A 22 16.53 0.28 1.98
CA LEU A 22 17.52 1.31 2.26
C LEU A 22 17.12 2.18 3.47
N HIS A 23 15.83 2.40 3.69
CA HIS A 23 15.32 3.11 4.87
C HIS A 23 15.68 2.39 6.16
N HIS A 24 15.62 1.05 6.17
CA HIS A 24 16.06 0.24 7.30
C HIS A 24 17.56 0.39 7.58
N TYR A 25 18.42 0.46 6.55
CA TYR A 25 19.87 0.65 6.74
C TYR A 25 20.28 2.09 7.07
N SER A 26 19.47 3.07 6.66
CA SER A 26 19.74 4.50 6.87
C SER A 26 19.06 5.09 8.10
N TYR A 27 18.49 4.23 8.94
CA TYR A 27 17.72 4.57 10.14
C TYR A 27 18.49 5.55 11.03
N ASP A 28 17.87 6.68 11.38
CA ASP A 28 18.44 7.67 12.28
C ASP A 28 17.45 8.01 13.38
N LEU A 29 17.76 7.59 14.62
CA LEU A 29 16.83 7.74 15.76
C LEU A 29 16.67 9.20 16.21
N THR A 30 17.46 10.13 15.66
CA THR A 30 17.39 11.56 16.00
C THR A 30 16.19 12.27 15.37
N ASP A 31 15.58 11.71 14.32
CA ASP A 31 14.46 12.32 13.58
C ASP A 31 13.25 11.39 13.47
N ILE A 32 12.61 11.17 14.62
CA ILE A 32 11.42 10.32 14.78
C ILE A 32 10.26 10.67 13.80
N PRO A 33 9.88 11.95 13.56
CA PRO A 33 8.76 12.23 12.66
C PRO A 33 9.06 11.89 11.20
N THR A 34 10.25 12.21 10.68
CA THR A 34 10.65 11.79 9.32
C THR A 34 10.67 10.28 9.20
N LEU A 35 11.15 9.61 10.25
CA LEU A 35 11.22 8.16 10.31
C LEU A 35 9.83 7.51 10.25
N MET A 36 8.88 8.02 11.05
CA MET A 36 7.51 7.51 11.08
C MET A 36 6.82 7.73 9.72
N LEU A 37 6.99 8.92 9.13
CA LEU A 37 6.40 9.23 7.82
C LEU A 37 6.98 8.34 6.72
N CYS A 38 8.30 8.21 6.62
CA CYS A 38 8.93 7.40 5.57
C CYS A 38 8.59 5.92 5.71
N SER A 39 8.64 5.37 6.93
CA SER A 39 8.24 3.99 7.20
C SER A 39 6.78 3.75 6.81
N GLY A 40 5.88 4.67 7.17
CA GLY A 40 4.47 4.61 6.79
C GLY A 40 4.25 4.66 5.28
N THR A 41 4.92 5.60 4.59
CA THR A 41 4.86 5.72 3.12
C THR A 41 5.30 4.43 2.44
N TYR A 42 6.51 3.93 2.75
CA TYR A 42 7.05 2.79 2.03
C TYR A 42 6.28 1.49 2.33
N VAL A 43 5.96 1.22 3.59
CA VAL A 43 5.18 0.01 3.95
C VAL A 43 3.75 0.11 3.41
N GLY A 44 3.11 1.27 3.53
CA GLY A 44 1.77 1.49 3.01
C GLY A 44 1.70 1.29 1.50
N TYR A 45 2.65 1.84 0.75
CA TYR A 45 2.67 1.70 -0.71
C TYR A 45 3.10 0.32 -1.21
N VAL A 46 3.82 -0.49 -0.42
CA VAL A 46 3.96 -1.92 -0.74
C VAL A 46 2.58 -2.58 -0.79
N VAL A 47 1.70 -2.28 0.18
CA VAL A 47 0.34 -2.87 0.22
C VAL A 47 -0.52 -2.33 -0.93
N VAL A 48 -0.55 -1.01 -1.12
CA VAL A 48 -1.35 -0.37 -2.17
C VAL A 48 -0.97 -0.89 -3.55
N LEU A 49 0.31 -0.78 -3.94
CA LEU A 49 0.79 -1.22 -5.26
C LEU A 49 0.62 -2.72 -5.47
N SER A 50 0.78 -3.54 -4.43
CA SER A 50 0.52 -4.98 -4.55
C SER A 50 -0.95 -5.29 -4.85
N GLY A 51 -1.89 -4.55 -4.27
CA GLY A 51 -3.32 -4.72 -4.54
C GLY A 51 -3.71 -4.23 -5.93
N GLU A 52 -3.12 -3.13 -6.41
CA GLU A 52 -3.30 -2.67 -7.79
C GLU A 52 -2.83 -3.71 -8.81
N ILE A 53 -1.65 -4.32 -8.58
CA ILE A 53 -1.14 -5.41 -9.43
C ILE A 53 -2.08 -6.62 -9.38
N VAL A 54 -2.59 -6.99 -8.20
CA VAL A 54 -3.56 -8.09 -8.07
C VAL A 54 -4.84 -7.79 -8.85
N GLY A 55 -5.37 -6.56 -8.77
CA GLY A 55 -6.54 -6.13 -9.55
C GLY A 55 -6.33 -6.26 -11.05
N GLU A 56 -5.19 -5.78 -11.57
CA GLU A 56 -4.85 -5.93 -12.98
C GLU A 56 -4.70 -7.41 -13.41
N MET A 57 -4.07 -8.24 -12.58
CA MET A 57 -3.91 -9.68 -12.86
C MET A 57 -5.23 -10.45 -12.87
N LEU A 58 -6.26 -9.96 -12.15
CA LEU A 58 -7.61 -10.52 -12.15
C LEU A 58 -8.47 -10.04 -13.33
N PHE A 59 -7.88 -9.35 -14.31
CA PHE A 59 -8.57 -8.75 -15.46
C PHE A 59 -9.68 -7.78 -15.09
N ALA A 60 -9.56 -7.17 -13.93
CA ALA A 60 -10.55 -6.27 -13.42
C ALA A 60 -9.82 -5.11 -12.77
N PRO A 61 -9.37 -4.15 -13.62
CA PRO A 61 -8.67 -2.98 -13.16
C PRO A 61 -9.54 -2.26 -12.12
N LEU A 62 -8.86 -1.68 -11.14
CA LEU A 62 -9.47 -0.85 -10.13
C LEU A 62 -10.29 0.28 -10.77
N ASP A 63 -11.29 0.75 -10.03
CA ASP A 63 -12.00 1.95 -10.43
C ASP A 63 -11.00 3.10 -10.65
N LEU A 64 -11.17 3.82 -11.76
CA LEU A 64 -10.25 4.88 -12.17
C LEU A 64 -10.08 5.93 -11.06
N VAL A 65 -11.15 6.26 -10.35
CA VAL A 65 -11.11 7.24 -9.25
C VAL A 65 -10.19 6.76 -8.13
N GLN A 66 -10.22 5.47 -7.83
CA GLN A 66 -9.40 4.84 -6.79
C GLN A 66 -7.93 4.81 -7.19
N ASP A 67 -7.64 4.39 -8.42
CA ASP A 67 -6.28 4.39 -8.99
C ASP A 67 -5.68 5.81 -9.00
N MET A 68 -6.46 6.80 -9.46
CA MET A 68 -6.04 8.21 -9.43
C MET A 68 -5.80 8.73 -8.01
N TYR A 69 -6.65 8.36 -7.04
CA TYR A 69 -6.51 8.79 -5.65
C TYR A 69 -5.21 8.27 -5.02
N PHE A 70 -4.96 6.96 -5.13
CA PHE A 70 -3.75 6.34 -4.58
C PHE A 70 -2.49 6.77 -5.34
N GLY A 71 -2.57 6.97 -6.64
CA GLY A 71 -1.49 7.55 -7.46
C GLY A 71 -1.11 8.96 -7.00
N MET A 72 -2.08 9.88 -6.86
CA MET A 72 -1.82 11.24 -6.38
C MET A 72 -1.23 11.28 -4.97
N LEU A 73 -1.77 10.48 -4.06
CA LEU A 73 -1.20 10.34 -2.71
C LEU A 73 0.23 9.80 -2.76
N GLY A 74 0.53 8.91 -3.71
CA GLY A 74 1.83 8.26 -3.84
C GLY A 74 2.87 9.27 -4.27
N VAL A 75 2.57 10.03 -5.32
CA VAL A 75 3.40 11.15 -5.78
C VAL A 75 3.70 12.10 -4.61
N ALA A 76 2.68 12.51 -3.85
CA ALA A 76 2.86 13.43 -2.73
C ALA A 76 3.73 12.82 -1.61
N LEU A 77 3.41 11.62 -1.14
CA LEU A 77 4.08 10.99 0.00
C LEU A 77 5.52 10.58 -0.32
N PHE A 78 5.79 10.06 -1.53
CA PHE A 78 7.15 9.75 -1.96
C PHE A 78 7.99 11.01 -2.17
N SER A 79 7.40 12.07 -2.73
CA SER A 79 8.09 13.36 -2.89
C SER A 79 8.48 13.96 -1.54
N VAL A 80 7.54 14.00 -0.59
CA VAL A 80 7.79 14.54 0.75
C VAL A 80 8.80 13.66 1.50
N SER A 81 8.64 12.33 1.47
CA SER A 81 9.56 11.41 2.15
C SER A 81 10.99 11.54 1.60
N GLY A 82 11.16 11.51 0.27
CA GLY A 82 12.46 11.69 -0.37
C GLY A 82 13.07 13.07 -0.08
N GLY A 83 12.27 14.14 -0.13
CA GLY A 83 12.70 15.49 0.18
C GLY A 83 13.15 15.67 1.63
N LEU A 84 12.43 15.10 2.60
CA LEU A 84 12.80 15.15 4.01
C LEU A 84 14.09 14.38 4.30
N VAL A 85 14.22 13.16 3.78
CA VAL A 85 15.45 12.36 3.94
C VAL A 85 16.64 13.09 3.31
N LEU A 86 16.49 13.65 2.11
CA LEU A 86 17.56 14.42 1.47
C LEU A 86 17.93 15.68 2.27
N SER A 87 16.91 16.44 2.72
CA SER A 87 17.11 17.65 3.53
C SER A 87 17.85 17.34 4.83
N ALA A 88 17.50 16.25 5.50
CA ALA A 88 18.17 15.79 6.72
C ALA A 88 19.64 15.40 6.50
N ARG A 89 20.00 14.99 5.28
CA ARG A 89 21.39 14.62 4.93
C ARG A 89 22.22 15.78 4.40
N VAL A 90 21.63 16.72 3.68
CA VAL A 90 22.33 17.90 3.13
C VAL A 90 22.55 18.98 4.20
N ARG A 91 21.62 19.15 5.14
CA ARG A 91 21.78 20.15 6.23
C ARG A 91 22.75 19.66 7.29
N THR A 92 23.54 20.57 7.84
CA THR A 92 24.42 20.29 8.99
C THR A 92 23.59 19.89 10.21
N SER A 93 23.81 18.68 10.72
CA SER A 93 23.18 18.21 11.96
C SER A 93 24.02 18.60 13.17
N MET A 94 23.37 19.06 14.25
CA MET A 94 24.02 19.29 15.55
C MET A 94 24.38 17.98 16.27
N TYR A 95 23.76 16.86 15.88
CA TYR A 95 23.95 15.56 16.50
C TYR A 95 24.67 14.58 15.56
N PRO A 96 25.53 13.68 16.10
CA PRO A 96 26.16 12.64 15.32
C PRO A 96 25.10 11.73 14.70
N ARG A 97 25.21 11.49 13.39
CA ARG A 97 24.29 10.62 12.64
C ARG A 97 24.60 9.17 12.95
N THR A 98 23.54 8.37 13.13
CA THR A 98 23.67 6.95 13.47
C THR A 98 23.54 6.01 12.27
N GLY A 99 22.79 6.40 11.24
CA GLY A 99 22.58 5.61 10.02
C GLY A 99 23.60 5.85 8.91
N ASP A 100 23.67 4.92 7.95
CA ASP A 100 24.53 5.05 6.76
C ASP A 100 24.05 6.20 5.86
N SER A 101 24.92 7.18 5.66
CA SER A 101 24.65 8.37 4.86
C SER A 101 24.46 8.04 3.38
N ASN A 102 25.16 7.05 2.83
CA ASN A 102 25.05 6.68 1.43
C ASN A 102 23.71 5.99 1.16
N ALA A 103 23.33 5.06 2.04
CA ALA A 103 22.02 4.41 1.98
C ALA A 103 20.88 5.43 2.07
N ALA A 104 21.02 6.47 2.89
CA ALA A 104 20.00 7.51 3.04
C ALA A 104 19.83 8.36 1.77
N ILE A 105 20.94 8.77 1.15
CA ILE A 105 20.91 9.56 -0.09
C ILE A 105 20.33 8.72 -1.23
N LEU A 106 20.72 7.44 -1.32
CA LEU A 106 20.15 6.50 -2.28
C LEU A 106 18.64 6.32 -2.05
N ALA A 107 18.20 6.08 -0.82
CA ALA A 107 16.78 5.97 -0.48
C ALA A 107 16.00 7.22 -0.89
N ALA A 108 16.53 8.41 -0.56
CA ALA A 108 15.91 9.67 -0.95
C ALA A 108 15.80 9.83 -2.48
N SER A 109 16.87 9.49 -3.21
CA SER A 109 16.87 9.57 -4.66
C SER A 109 15.88 8.60 -5.31
N LEU A 110 15.80 7.36 -4.81
CA LEU A 110 14.85 6.36 -5.31
C LEU A 110 13.41 6.73 -4.95
N ALA A 111 13.17 7.35 -3.80
CA ALA A 111 11.83 7.83 -3.43
C ALA A 111 11.36 8.94 -4.36
N LEU A 112 12.23 9.91 -4.68
CA LEU A 112 11.92 10.95 -5.67
C LEU A 112 11.73 10.37 -7.07
N LEU A 113 12.55 9.38 -7.47
CA LEU A 113 12.38 8.68 -8.73
C LEU A 113 11.02 7.96 -8.78
N ASN A 114 10.64 7.28 -7.70
CA ASN A 114 9.36 6.58 -7.61
C ASN A 114 8.17 7.53 -7.73
N ALA A 115 8.25 8.73 -7.13
CA ALA A 115 7.22 9.76 -7.32
C ALA A 115 7.08 10.21 -8.78
N VAL A 116 8.18 10.23 -9.54
CA VAL A 116 8.14 10.54 -10.98
C VAL A 116 7.50 9.40 -11.77
N PHE A 117 7.80 8.14 -11.44
CA PHE A 117 7.15 6.97 -12.04
C PHE A 117 5.64 6.99 -11.77
N MET A 118 5.23 7.20 -10.53
CA MET A 118 3.80 7.29 -10.17
C MET A 118 3.08 8.44 -10.88
N LEU A 119 3.73 9.57 -11.08
CA LEU A 119 3.15 10.68 -11.84
C LEU A 119 3.00 10.32 -13.32
N PHE A 120 3.97 9.60 -13.87
CA PHE A 120 3.90 9.11 -15.24
C PHE A 120 2.79 8.06 -15.41
N ASP A 121 2.68 7.10 -14.49
CA ASP A 121 1.60 6.10 -14.50
C ASP A 121 0.23 6.76 -14.40
N LEU A 122 0.07 7.69 -13.45
CA LEU A 122 -1.16 8.50 -13.30
C LEU A 122 -1.52 9.26 -14.59
N SER A 123 -0.52 9.79 -15.31
CA SER A 123 -0.77 10.48 -16.58
C SER A 123 -1.23 9.52 -17.69
N LEU A 124 -0.72 8.28 -17.70
CA LEU A 124 -1.18 7.26 -18.65
C LEU A 124 -2.59 6.80 -18.32
N ALA A 125 -2.90 6.56 -17.04
CA ALA A 125 -4.25 6.20 -16.59
C ALA A 125 -5.27 7.29 -16.95
N TYR A 126 -4.91 8.57 -16.77
CA TYR A 126 -5.76 9.69 -17.17
C TYR A 126 -5.98 9.72 -18.70
N LEU A 127 -4.94 9.52 -19.52
CA LEU A 127 -5.08 9.51 -20.98
C LEU A 127 -5.92 8.33 -21.48
N ASP A 128 -5.77 7.14 -20.90
CA ASP A 128 -6.56 5.95 -21.27
C ASP A 128 -8.05 6.15 -20.91
N SER A 129 -8.34 6.94 -19.86
CA SER A 129 -9.72 7.22 -19.44
C SER A 129 -10.52 8.07 -20.42
N GLU A 130 -9.88 8.91 -21.24
CA GLU A 130 -10.58 9.73 -22.24
C GLU A 130 -11.04 8.88 -23.45
N GLU A 131 -10.58 7.63 -23.60
CA GLU A 131 -10.82 6.79 -24.78
C GLU A 131 -11.94 5.73 -24.60
N TYR A 132 -12.41 5.46 -23.38
CA TYR A 132 -13.42 4.41 -23.08
C TYR A 132 -14.64 4.94 -22.34
N ASP A 133 -15.75 5.16 -23.05
CA ASP A 133 -17.00 5.67 -22.45
C ASP A 133 -18.18 4.68 -22.42
N GLU A 134 -18.09 3.46 -22.97
CA GLU A 134 -19.22 2.51 -22.92
C GLU A 134 -18.75 1.04 -22.77
N GLU A 135 -19.35 0.31 -21.81
CA GLU A 135 -19.27 -1.16 -21.57
C GLU A 135 -18.20 -1.72 -20.59
N ALA A 136 -18.34 -1.51 -19.27
CA ALA A 136 -17.53 -2.27 -18.28
C ALA A 136 -18.16 -2.52 -16.87
N SER A 137 -19.48 -2.57 -16.70
CA SER A 137 -20.06 -2.46 -15.34
C SER A 137 -20.09 -3.74 -14.48
N ALA A 138 -20.11 -4.95 -15.06
CA ALA A 138 -20.40 -6.17 -14.29
C ALA A 138 -19.17 -6.96 -13.82
N VAL A 139 -18.03 -6.88 -14.52
CA VAL A 139 -16.79 -7.60 -14.15
C VAL A 139 -16.00 -6.85 -13.07
N SER A 140 -16.15 -5.51 -13.02
CA SER A 140 -15.48 -4.64 -12.05
C SER A 140 -15.93 -4.90 -10.60
N ALA A 141 -17.21 -5.17 -10.34
CA ALA A 141 -17.75 -5.32 -8.99
C ALA A 141 -17.19 -6.52 -8.20
N ALA A 142 -17.03 -7.68 -8.84
CA ALA A 142 -16.51 -8.88 -8.17
C ALA A 142 -15.02 -8.76 -7.83
N ALA A 143 -14.25 -8.06 -8.66
CA ALA A 143 -12.82 -7.88 -8.43
C ALA A 143 -12.50 -6.79 -7.42
N ASP A 144 -13.33 -5.76 -7.33
CA ASP A 144 -13.24 -4.76 -6.27
C ASP A 144 -13.28 -5.44 -4.88
N ALA A 145 -14.17 -6.43 -4.71
CA ALA A 145 -14.22 -7.23 -3.49
C ALA A 145 -12.96 -8.10 -3.24
N TYR A 146 -12.28 -8.58 -4.29
CA TYR A 146 -11.02 -9.32 -4.13
C TYR A 146 -9.84 -8.39 -3.78
N VAL A 147 -9.78 -7.19 -4.37
CA VAL A 147 -8.76 -6.19 -4.04
C VAL A 147 -8.97 -5.64 -2.63
N ASP A 148 -10.22 -5.37 -2.25
CA ASP A 148 -10.58 -4.97 -0.88
C ASP A 148 -10.18 -6.06 0.14
N ALA A 149 -10.51 -7.32 -0.14
CA ALA A 149 -10.05 -8.45 0.66
C ALA A 149 -8.52 -8.54 0.75
N TRP A 150 -7.80 -8.22 -0.32
CA TRP A 150 -6.33 -8.19 -0.33
C TRP A 150 -5.77 -7.09 0.58
N TRP A 151 -6.27 -5.87 0.48
CA TRP A 151 -5.84 -4.76 1.33
C TRP A 151 -6.18 -5.00 2.79
N SER A 152 -7.40 -5.45 3.07
CA SER A 152 -7.83 -5.73 4.44
C SER A 152 -7.10 -6.93 5.04
N SER A 153 -6.83 -8.00 4.29
CA SER A 153 -6.01 -9.11 4.79
C SER A 153 -4.56 -8.70 5.03
N SER A 154 -3.95 -7.95 4.12
CA SER A 154 -2.59 -7.42 4.27
C SER A 154 -2.47 -6.49 5.47
N GLY A 155 -3.44 -5.58 5.63
CA GLY A 155 -3.55 -4.70 6.80
C GLY A 155 -3.68 -5.49 8.10
N SER A 156 -4.56 -6.50 8.13
CA SER A 156 -4.72 -7.37 9.30
C SER A 156 -3.40 -8.04 9.71
N VAL A 157 -2.67 -8.62 8.76
CA VAL A 157 -1.38 -9.27 9.02
C VAL A 157 -0.35 -8.28 9.55
N LEU A 158 -0.22 -7.11 8.93
CA LEU A 158 0.75 -6.08 9.34
C LEU A 158 0.46 -5.56 10.74
N PHE A 159 -0.78 -5.22 11.04
CA PHE A 159 -1.19 -4.75 12.37
C PHE A 159 -1.08 -5.87 13.42
N ALA A 160 -1.41 -7.12 13.07
CA ALA A 160 -1.23 -8.25 13.98
C ALA A 160 0.24 -8.48 14.32
N ALA A 161 1.12 -8.43 13.32
CA ALA A 161 2.57 -8.55 13.52
C ALA A 161 3.11 -7.39 14.35
N CYS A 162 2.71 -6.15 14.07
CA CYS A 162 3.11 -4.96 14.84
C CYS A 162 2.71 -5.07 16.32
N GLY A 163 1.45 -5.40 16.61
CA GLY A 163 0.98 -5.61 17.97
C GLY A 163 1.67 -6.79 18.66
N GLY A 164 1.83 -7.91 17.96
CA GLY A 164 2.50 -9.12 18.46
C GLY A 164 3.97 -8.88 18.83
N PHE A 165 4.75 -8.23 17.95
CA PHE A 165 6.14 -7.89 18.23
C PHE A 165 6.27 -6.86 19.35
N THR A 166 5.37 -5.89 19.44
CA THR A 166 5.36 -4.92 20.54
C THR A 166 5.10 -5.60 21.88
N LEU A 167 4.20 -6.58 21.94
CA LEU A 167 3.97 -7.40 23.15
C LEU A 167 5.10 -8.38 23.44
N HIS A 168 5.77 -8.91 22.42
CA HIS A 168 6.91 -9.81 22.61
C HIS A 168 8.10 -9.06 23.24
N SER A 169 8.46 -7.91 22.67
CA SER A 169 9.56 -7.05 23.15
C SER A 169 9.21 -6.28 24.44
N TRP A 170 7.97 -6.39 24.92
CA TRP A 170 7.48 -5.80 26.17
C TRP A 170 8.36 -6.07 27.38
N LYS A 171 8.91 -7.30 27.47
CA LYS A 171 9.69 -7.75 28.61
C LYS A 171 10.99 -6.99 28.78
N ASP A 172 11.52 -6.43 27.69
CA ASP A 172 12.81 -5.74 27.65
C ASP A 172 12.70 -4.24 27.93
N ILE A 173 11.47 -3.70 28.00
CA ILE A 173 11.24 -2.28 28.29
C ILE A 173 11.42 -2.05 29.80
N PRO A 174 12.22 -1.06 30.25
CA PRO A 174 12.34 -0.72 31.67
C PRO A 174 11.02 -0.19 32.25
N ASN A 175 10.82 -0.34 33.57
CA ASN A 175 9.54 -0.12 34.28
C ASN A 175 9.00 1.33 34.28
N HIS A 176 9.66 2.30 33.63
CA HIS A 176 9.15 3.67 33.58
C HIS A 176 7.91 3.77 32.67
N ASN A 177 7.22 4.91 32.71
CA ASN A 177 5.95 5.24 32.02
C ASN A 177 5.84 4.78 30.55
N ARG A 178 6.94 4.45 29.86
CA ARG A 178 6.95 3.87 28.52
C ARG A 178 6.27 2.50 28.41
N LYS A 179 6.17 1.72 29.50
CA LYS A 179 5.42 0.46 29.47
C LYS A 179 3.97 0.69 29.08
N SER A 180 3.22 1.50 29.82
CA SER A 180 1.78 1.69 29.55
C SER A 180 1.49 2.15 28.11
N TYR A 181 2.35 3.00 27.54
CA TYR A 181 2.22 3.45 26.14
C TYR A 181 2.47 2.34 25.12
N ALA A 182 3.49 1.50 25.32
CA ALA A 182 3.74 0.36 24.43
C ALA A 182 2.58 -0.65 24.47
N GLN A 183 1.89 -0.77 25.60
CA GLN A 183 0.81 -1.73 25.82
C GLN A 183 -0.43 -1.25 25.09
N ALA A 184 -0.75 0.03 25.29
CA ALA A 184 -1.82 0.71 24.59
C ALA A 184 -1.60 0.64 23.07
N ALA A 185 -0.39 0.94 22.59
CA ALA A 185 -0.06 0.86 21.16
C ALA A 185 -0.25 -0.57 20.61
N ALA A 186 0.22 -1.59 21.33
CA ALA A 186 0.06 -2.97 20.91
C ALA A 186 -1.41 -3.41 20.88
N ILE A 187 -2.20 -3.05 21.89
CA ILE A 187 -3.63 -3.37 21.97
C ILE A 187 -4.38 -2.67 20.84
N CYS A 188 -4.11 -1.38 20.60
CA CYS A 188 -4.71 -0.65 19.48
C CYS A 188 -4.36 -1.31 18.14
N SER A 189 -3.10 -1.71 17.96
CA SER A 189 -2.65 -2.40 16.75
C SER A 189 -3.39 -3.74 16.55
N LEU A 190 -3.52 -4.56 17.59
CA LEU A 190 -4.28 -5.81 17.52
C LEU A 190 -5.79 -5.59 17.28
N ALA A 191 -6.37 -4.54 17.87
CA ALA A 191 -7.77 -4.18 17.64
C ALA A 191 -7.98 -3.78 16.17
N THR A 192 -7.09 -2.96 15.61
CA THR A 192 -7.11 -2.62 14.17
C THR A 192 -6.94 -3.85 13.30
N ALA A 193 -6.06 -4.78 13.68
CA ALA A 193 -5.89 -6.05 12.95
C ALA A 193 -7.17 -6.89 12.91
N ALA A 194 -7.91 -6.92 14.03
CA ALA A 194 -9.19 -7.63 14.11
C ALA A 194 -10.27 -6.97 13.24
N LEU A 195 -10.33 -5.64 13.21
CA LEU A 195 -11.25 -4.91 12.33
C LEU A 195 -10.97 -5.20 10.86
N PHE A 196 -9.70 -5.13 10.44
CA PHE A 196 -9.29 -5.50 9.08
C PHE A 196 -9.56 -6.97 8.75
N LEU A 197 -9.44 -7.88 9.72
CA LEU A 197 -9.79 -9.29 9.50
C LEU A 197 -11.28 -9.46 9.25
N ILE A 198 -12.12 -8.78 10.04
CA ILE A 198 -13.58 -8.81 9.86
C ILE A 198 -13.93 -8.27 8.48
N ASP A 199 -13.33 -7.16 8.09
CA ASP A 199 -13.54 -6.52 6.79
C ASP A 199 -13.14 -7.44 5.63
N ALA A 200 -11.95 -8.06 5.70
CA ALA A 200 -11.51 -9.05 4.71
C ALA A 200 -12.47 -10.24 4.59
N LEU A 201 -13.02 -10.73 5.72
CA LEU A 201 -14.01 -11.82 5.71
C LEU A 201 -15.33 -11.38 5.05
N ILE A 202 -15.77 -10.14 5.29
CA ILE A 202 -16.97 -9.57 4.67
C ILE A 202 -16.76 -9.42 3.15
N ALA A 203 -15.60 -8.91 2.73
CA ALA A 203 -15.24 -8.75 1.31
C ALA A 203 -15.24 -10.11 0.58
N ILE A 204 -14.57 -11.14 1.14
CA ILE A 204 -14.54 -12.50 0.57
C ILE A 204 -15.95 -13.11 0.50
N CYS A 205 -16.75 -12.94 1.55
CA CYS A 205 -18.13 -13.44 1.57
C CYS A 205 -19.01 -12.74 0.51
N SER A 206 -18.75 -11.46 0.24
CA SER A 206 -19.46 -10.69 -0.77
C SER A 206 -19.08 -11.13 -2.18
N ALA A 207 -17.79 -11.33 -2.45
CA ALA A 207 -17.29 -11.88 -3.71
C ALA A 207 -17.93 -13.23 -4.07
N HIS A 208 -18.01 -14.16 -3.11
CA HIS A 208 -18.63 -15.47 -3.32
C HIS A 208 -20.14 -15.42 -3.55
N LYS A 209 -20.84 -14.43 -2.98
CA LYS A 209 -22.29 -14.27 -3.19
C LYS A 209 -22.61 -13.84 -4.62
N GLU A 210 -21.75 -13.04 -5.25
CA GLU A 210 -21.94 -12.59 -6.63
C GLU A 210 -21.73 -13.72 -7.66
N GLU A 211 -20.74 -14.58 -7.44
CA GLU A 211 -20.51 -15.78 -8.26
C GLU A 211 -21.70 -16.77 -8.26
N GLY A 212 -22.40 -16.88 -7.13
CA GLY A 212 -23.60 -17.71 -7.02
C GLY A 212 -24.83 -17.14 -7.77
N SER A 213 -24.91 -15.82 -7.89
CA SER A 213 -26.02 -15.11 -8.55
C SER A 213 -25.90 -15.12 -10.07
N THR A 214 -24.68 -15.03 -10.61
CA THR A 214 -24.44 -15.10 -12.07
C THR A 214 -24.67 -16.50 -12.62
N ARG A 215 -24.35 -17.56 -11.84
CA ARG A 215 -24.55 -18.96 -12.26
C ARG A 215 -26.02 -19.40 -12.36
N THR A 216 -26.96 -18.61 -11.82
CA THR A 216 -28.40 -18.92 -11.88
C THR A 216 -29.17 -18.21 -13.02
N LYS A 217 -28.49 -17.42 -13.87
CA LYS A 217 -29.03 -16.79 -15.09
C LYS A 217 -28.06 -17.10 -16.25
N CYS A 218 -28.14 -18.13 -17.11
CA CYS A 218 -29.16 -18.67 -18.04
C CYS A 218 -28.47 -19.85 -18.84
N PRO A 219 -29.12 -20.69 -19.70
CA PRO A 219 -30.18 -20.32 -20.64
C PRO A 219 -31.45 -21.20 -20.59
N LYS A 220 -32.61 -20.55 -20.55
CA LYS A 220 -33.78 -21.09 -21.25
C LYS A 220 -33.59 -20.82 -22.75
N SER A 221 -33.09 -21.81 -23.47
CA SER A 221 -33.30 -21.94 -24.91
C SER A 221 -34.15 -23.19 -25.16
N ALA A 222 -35.37 -23.01 -25.65
CA ALA A 222 -36.03 -23.93 -26.57
C ALA A 222 -37.35 -23.30 -27.05
N THR A 223 -37.27 -22.50 -28.12
CA THR A 223 -38.24 -22.61 -29.23
C THR A 223 -37.89 -23.88 -30.01
N PRO A 224 -38.87 -24.66 -30.51
CA PRO A 224 -39.54 -24.29 -31.75
C PRO A 224 -41.04 -24.66 -31.85
N CYS A 225 -41.80 -23.82 -32.55
CA CYS A 225 -42.85 -24.10 -33.54
C CYS A 225 -43.73 -22.85 -33.72
#